data_AF-Q5C384-F1
#
_entry.id   AF-Q5C384-F1
#
_cell.length_a   1.000
_cell.length_b   1.000
_cell.length_c   1.000
_cell.angle_alpha   90.00
_cell.angle_beta   90.00
_cell.angle_gamma   90.00
#
_symmetry.space_group_name_H-M   'P 1'
#
loop_
_entity.id
_entity.type
_entity.pdbx_description
1 polymer ?
#
loop_
_entity_poly.entity_id
_entity_poly.type
_entity_poly.pdbx_seq_one_letter_code
_entity_poly.pdbx_strand_id
1 'polypeptide(L)'
;TTKEKRWFQHTISLNCPVMDEDEVIIIDEQDRPFEEELIRNPHSVKSWLRYISMKAKSPPKVVYMLYERAVKQLPGSYKLWYRYLRLRRVHSRSLCPGSILHEETNNAHERALVTMHKMPRIWLDYLLFLMSQGLITRTRHAFDRALKALPITQHDRIWNLYLRFADRHGHKINETCVRIYRRYVKFAPDDMERFVNFLIQHGNANEAAVVLSEIINDDSFMSR
;
A
#
# COMPACT_ATOMS: atom_id res chain seq x y z
N THR A 1 -22.97 5.22 -30.02
CA THR A 1 -23.06 5.42 -28.56
C THR A 1 -23.18 4.11 -27.78
N THR A 2 -22.47 3.05 -28.16
CA THR A 2 -22.67 1.72 -27.53
C THR A 2 -21.43 0.83 -27.59
N LYS A 3 -20.26 1.32 -27.14
CA LYS A 3 -19.04 0.48 -27.05
C LYS A 3 -18.18 0.65 -25.78
N GLU A 4 -18.56 1.45 -24.80
CA GLU A 4 -17.75 1.69 -23.58
C GLU A 4 -18.14 0.89 -22.33
N LYS A 5 -19.20 0.07 -22.36
CA LYS A 5 -19.71 -0.63 -21.16
C LYS A 5 -19.31 -2.10 -21.03
N ARG A 6 -18.25 -2.57 -21.70
CA ARG A 6 -17.85 -4.00 -21.71
C ARG A 6 -16.56 -4.34 -20.94
N TRP A 7 -15.87 -3.35 -20.36
CA TRP A 7 -14.57 -3.55 -19.71
C TRP A 7 -14.61 -3.75 -18.18
N PHE A 8 -15.80 -3.80 -17.56
CA PHE A 8 -15.93 -3.88 -16.09
C PHE A 8 -16.48 -5.20 -15.53
N GLN A 9 -16.73 -6.22 -16.36
CA GLN A 9 -17.44 -7.43 -15.91
C GLN A 9 -16.72 -8.77 -16.15
N HIS A 10 -15.43 -8.79 -16.45
CA HIS A 10 -14.73 -10.07 -16.53
C HIS A 10 -13.38 -10.06 -15.83
N THR A 11 -13.15 -11.16 -15.09
CA THR A 11 -11.91 -11.61 -14.45
C THR A 11 -11.43 -10.83 -13.24
N ILE A 12 -12.09 -11.06 -12.10
CA ILE A 12 -11.40 -11.43 -10.86
C ILE A 12 -12.22 -12.56 -10.20
N SER A 13 -12.08 -13.78 -10.71
CA SER A 13 -12.30 -14.97 -9.87
C SER A 13 -11.07 -15.07 -8.98
N LEU A 14 -11.09 -14.35 -7.85
CA LEU A 14 -10.20 -14.63 -6.75
C LEU A 14 -10.89 -15.71 -5.94
N ASN A 15 -10.36 -16.92 -6.08
CA ASN A 15 -10.53 -18.00 -5.12
C ASN A 15 -9.94 -17.49 -3.78
N CYS A 16 -10.70 -16.65 -3.09
CA CYS A 16 -10.44 -16.27 -1.72
C CYS A 16 -10.93 -17.45 -0.90
N PRO A 17 -10.09 -18.11 -0.08
CA PRO A 17 -10.63 -19.03 0.91
C PRO A 17 -11.58 -18.20 1.75
N VAL A 18 -12.85 -18.56 1.68
CA VAL A 18 -13.89 -18.11 2.59
C VAL A 18 -13.37 -18.53 3.96
N MET A 19 -12.79 -17.58 4.70
CA MET A 19 -12.43 -17.82 6.09
C MET A 19 -13.74 -18.12 6.81
N ASP A 20 -13.79 -19.31 7.39
CA ASP A 20 -14.97 -19.95 7.96
C ASP A 20 -15.93 -18.97 8.64
N GLU A 21 -17.18 -19.04 8.20
CA GLU A 21 -18.32 -18.44 8.88
C GLU A 21 -18.46 -19.08 10.27
N ASP A 22 -18.72 -18.24 11.28
CA ASP A 22 -19.15 -18.60 12.64
C ASP A 22 -18.08 -18.96 13.70
N GLU A 23 -17.09 -18.08 13.91
CA GLU A 23 -16.61 -17.87 15.30
C GLU A 23 -17.47 -16.79 15.96
N VAL A 24 -18.43 -17.24 16.76
CA VAL A 24 -19.33 -16.41 17.57
C VAL A 24 -18.49 -15.52 18.50
N ILE A 25 -18.62 -14.21 18.34
CA ILE A 25 -18.13 -13.25 19.35
C ILE A 25 -18.90 -13.58 20.63
N ILE A 26 -18.20 -14.00 21.68
CA ILE A 26 -18.80 -14.08 23.02
C ILE A 26 -19.07 -12.63 23.42
N ILE A 27 -20.32 -12.19 23.26
CA ILE A 27 -20.78 -10.87 23.66
C ILE A 27 -20.99 -10.92 25.17
N ASP A 28 -20.08 -10.31 25.92
CA ASP A 28 -20.21 -10.21 27.37
C ASP A 28 -21.33 -9.21 27.71
N GLU A 29 -21.88 -9.27 28.92
CA GLU A 29 -22.91 -8.30 29.35
C GLU A 29 -22.42 -6.85 29.29
N GLN A 30 -21.11 -6.64 29.42
CA GLN A 30 -20.45 -5.34 29.30
C GLN A 30 -20.49 -4.75 27.88
N ASP A 31 -20.78 -5.59 26.87
CA ASP A 31 -20.83 -5.19 25.46
C ASP A 31 -22.22 -4.73 25.02
N ARG A 32 -23.27 -5.12 25.76
CA ARG A 32 -24.67 -4.79 25.42
C ARG A 32 -24.91 -3.30 25.17
N PRO A 33 -24.42 -2.36 26.02
CA PRO A 33 -24.64 -0.94 25.78
C PRO A 33 -24.06 -0.45 24.45
N PHE A 34 -22.92 -1.01 24.03
CA PHE A 34 -22.27 -0.64 22.78
C PHE A 34 -22.95 -1.27 21.57
N GLU A 35 -23.38 -2.53 21.67
CA GLU A 35 -24.15 -3.18 20.60
C GLU A 35 -25.50 -2.49 20.38
N GLU A 36 -26.18 -2.04 21.44
CA GLU A 36 -27.37 -1.20 21.31
C GLU A 36 -27.08 0.15 20.64
N GLU A 37 -25.99 0.82 21.01
CA GLU A 37 -25.56 2.07 20.35
C GLU A 37 -25.26 1.85 18.86
N LEU A 38 -24.70 0.69 18.49
CA LEU A 38 -24.40 0.33 17.11
C LEU A 38 -25.65 -0.04 16.31
N ILE A 39 -26.63 -0.71 16.91
CA ILE A 39 -27.93 -0.98 16.27
C ILE A 39 -28.66 0.35 16.01
N ARG A 40 -28.63 1.27 16.98
CA ARG A 40 -29.25 2.60 16.82
C ARG A 40 -28.53 3.45 15.77
N ASN A 41 -27.20 3.41 15.73
CA ASN A 41 -26.39 4.24 14.82
C ASN A 41 -25.28 3.43 14.12
N PRO A 42 -25.61 2.60 13.11
CA PRO A 42 -24.64 1.72 12.45
C PRO A 42 -23.55 2.48 11.70
N HIS A 43 -23.86 3.66 11.17
CA HIS A 43 -22.94 4.45 10.34
C HIS A 43 -22.05 5.42 11.14
N SER A 44 -22.17 5.44 12.47
CA SER A 44 -21.37 6.32 13.33
C SER A 44 -19.98 5.74 13.58
N VAL A 45 -18.97 6.34 12.94
CA VAL A 45 -17.55 5.98 13.19
C VAL A 45 -17.17 6.13 14.67
N LYS A 46 -17.76 7.11 15.38
CA LYS A 46 -17.44 7.37 16.79
C LYS A 46 -17.89 6.21 17.70
N SER A 47 -19.08 5.66 17.44
CA SER A 47 -19.63 4.53 18.20
C SER A 47 -18.76 3.29 18.04
N TRP A 48 -18.37 2.96 16.80
CA TRP A 48 -17.41 1.88 16.51
C TRP A 48 -16.07 2.07 17.23
N LEU A 49 -15.49 3.28 17.16
CA LEU A 49 -14.21 3.55 17.81
C LEU A 49 -14.29 3.45 19.34
N ARG A 50 -15.42 3.82 19.94
CA ARG A 50 -15.63 3.68 21.39
C ARG A 50 -15.65 2.22 21.81
N TYR A 51 -16.40 1.40 21.08
CA TYR A 51 -16.49 -0.03 21.34
C TYR A 51 -15.12 -0.73 21.20
N ILE A 52 -14.39 -0.41 20.13
CA ILE A 52 -13.04 -0.93 19.90
C ILE A 52 -12.06 -0.46 21.00
N SER A 53 -12.20 0.77 21.49
CA SER A 53 -11.33 1.29 22.56
C SER A 53 -11.55 0.55 23.88
N MET A 54 -12.79 0.12 24.15
CA MET A 54 -13.10 -0.71 25.32
C MET A 54 -12.48 -2.11 25.17
N LYS A 55 -12.68 -2.76 24.02
CA LYS A 55 -12.09 -4.09 23.72
C LYS A 55 -10.59 -4.04 23.38
N ALA A 56 -9.91 -2.92 23.54
CA ALA A 56 -8.49 -2.79 23.19
C ALA A 56 -7.56 -3.69 24.03
N LYS A 57 -7.99 -4.10 25.23
CA LYS A 57 -7.25 -5.03 26.11
C LYS A 57 -7.51 -6.51 25.81
N SER A 58 -8.54 -6.80 25.02
CA SER A 58 -8.94 -8.16 24.64
C SER A 58 -7.94 -8.77 23.66
N PRO A 59 -7.95 -10.11 23.45
CA PRO A 59 -7.07 -10.75 22.49
C PRO A 59 -7.18 -10.11 21.09
N PRO A 60 -6.08 -9.96 20.34
CA PRO A 60 -6.05 -9.28 19.05
C PRO A 60 -7.10 -9.78 18.03
N LYS A 61 -7.43 -11.08 18.09
CA LYS A 61 -8.42 -11.71 17.20
C LYS A 61 -9.81 -11.08 17.34
N VAL A 62 -10.27 -10.84 18.57
CA VAL A 62 -11.56 -10.20 18.86
C VAL A 62 -11.58 -8.77 18.31
N VAL A 63 -10.48 -8.04 18.50
CA VAL A 63 -10.33 -6.68 17.97
C VAL A 63 -10.38 -6.68 16.44
N TYR A 64 -9.77 -7.65 15.77
CA TYR A 64 -9.85 -7.77 14.31
C TYR A 64 -11.27 -8.03 13.82
N MET A 65 -12.01 -8.93 14.46
CA MET A 65 -13.41 -9.20 14.10
C MET A 65 -14.28 -7.94 14.23
N LEU A 66 -14.07 -7.14 15.28
CA LEU A 66 -14.75 -5.86 15.46
C LEU A 66 -14.44 -4.88 14.34
N TYR A 67 -13.17 -4.78 13.92
CA TYR A 67 -12.79 -3.96 12.77
C TYR A 67 -13.36 -4.48 11.45
N GLU A 68 -13.40 -5.80 11.23
CA GLU A 68 -14.02 -6.40 10.04
C GLU A 68 -15.52 -6.09 9.99
N ARG A 69 -16.24 -6.20 11.12
CA ARG A 69 -17.64 -5.76 11.22
C ARG A 69 -17.78 -4.27 10.89
N ALA A 70 -16.94 -3.43 11.48
CA ALA A 70 -17.01 -1.98 11.27
C ALA A 70 -16.73 -1.59 9.80
N VAL A 71 -15.75 -2.23 9.17
CA VAL A 71 -15.37 -1.98 7.77
C VAL A 71 -16.44 -2.47 6.79
N LYS A 72 -17.11 -3.60 7.08
CA LYS A 72 -18.25 -4.07 6.27
C LYS A 72 -19.39 -3.05 6.27
N GLN A 73 -19.67 -2.42 7.41
CA GLN A 73 -20.71 -1.38 7.52
C GLN A 73 -20.27 -0.02 6.95
N LEU A 74 -18.98 0.32 7.08
CA LEU A 74 -18.42 1.61 6.71
C LEU A 74 -17.15 1.46 5.85
N PRO A 75 -17.29 1.01 4.59
CA PRO A 75 -16.15 0.74 3.71
C PRO A 75 -15.34 1.99 3.34
N GLY A 76 -15.96 3.18 3.40
CA GLY A 76 -15.32 4.47 3.07
C GLY A 76 -14.61 5.17 4.24
N SER A 77 -14.68 4.62 5.46
CA SER A 77 -14.12 5.30 6.63
C SER A 77 -12.60 5.16 6.70
N TYR A 78 -11.89 6.21 6.26
CA TYR A 78 -10.42 6.27 6.33
C TYR A 78 -9.89 6.02 7.76
N LYS A 79 -10.55 6.59 8.78
CA LYS A 79 -10.08 6.47 10.18
C LYS A 79 -10.11 5.02 10.67
N LEU A 80 -11.16 4.26 10.33
CA LEU A 80 -11.28 2.86 10.73
C LEU A 80 -10.22 2.01 10.04
N TRP A 81 -10.11 2.13 8.72
CA TRP A 81 -9.12 1.41 7.95
C TRP A 81 -7.69 1.73 8.36
N TYR A 82 -7.34 3.01 8.56
CA TYR A 82 -6.00 3.39 8.95
C TYR A 82 -5.60 2.79 10.30
N ARG A 83 -6.49 2.82 11.30
CA ARG A 83 -6.25 2.18 12.60
C ARG A 83 -6.16 0.66 12.48
N TYR A 84 -7.04 0.05 11.70
CA TYR A 84 -7.07 -1.38 11.49
C TYR A 84 -5.79 -1.91 10.84
N LEU A 85 -5.39 -1.31 9.72
CA LEU A 85 -4.19 -1.70 9.00
C LEU A 85 -2.93 -1.44 9.84
N ARG A 86 -2.89 -0.33 10.59
CA ARG A 86 -1.80 -0.06 11.52
C ARG A 86 -1.66 -1.15 12.58
N LEU A 87 -2.78 -1.59 13.18
CA LEU A 87 -2.78 -2.66 14.18
C LEU A 87 -2.23 -3.96 13.60
N ARG A 88 -2.73 -4.38 12.43
CA ARG A 88 -2.23 -5.58 11.73
C ARG A 88 -0.75 -5.52 11.39
N ARG A 89 -0.25 -4.34 10.96
CA ARG A 89 1.18 -4.15 10.69
C ARG A 89 2.04 -4.25 11.94
N VAL A 90 1.58 -3.70 13.07
CA VAL A 90 2.31 -3.81 14.35
C VAL A 90 2.41 -5.27 14.78
N HIS A 91 1.32 -6.04 14.67
CA HIS A 91 1.33 -7.46 15.03
C HIS A 91 2.18 -8.30 14.06
N SER A 92 2.09 -8.04 12.76
CA SER A 92 2.92 -8.76 11.75
C SER A 92 4.41 -8.40 11.81
N ARG A 93 4.80 -7.26 12.39
CA ARG A 93 6.22 -6.88 12.55
C ARG A 93 6.99 -7.83 13.47
N SER A 94 6.30 -8.49 14.41
CA SER A 94 6.93 -9.42 15.36
C SER A 94 7.16 -10.81 14.78
N LEU A 95 6.69 -11.10 13.56
CA LEU A 95 6.68 -12.43 12.98
C LEU A 95 7.64 -12.53 11.80
N CYS A 96 8.01 -13.77 11.45
CA CYS A 96 8.86 -14.04 10.31
C CYS A 96 8.18 -13.60 9.00
N PRO A 97 8.93 -12.96 8.07
CA PRO A 97 8.45 -12.64 6.74
C PRO A 97 7.90 -13.89 6.03
N GLY A 98 6.64 -13.85 5.60
CA GLY A 98 5.97 -14.98 4.92
C GLY A 98 4.99 -15.79 5.78
N SER A 99 4.81 -15.45 7.05
CA SER A 99 3.72 -16.03 7.86
C SER A 99 2.31 -15.69 7.34
N ILE A 100 1.32 -16.51 7.70
CA ILE A 100 -0.10 -16.34 7.34
C ILE A 100 -0.60 -14.92 7.68
N LEU A 101 -0.16 -14.37 8.81
CA LEU A 101 -0.53 -13.01 9.23
C LEU A 101 -0.03 -11.92 8.29
N HIS A 102 1.11 -12.11 7.61
CA HIS A 102 1.55 -11.19 6.55
C HIS A 102 0.64 -11.25 5.34
N GLU A 103 0.20 -12.43 4.95
CA GLU A 103 -0.73 -12.61 3.84
C GLU A 103 -2.10 -12.02 4.16
N GLU A 104 -2.66 -12.28 5.34
CA GLU A 104 -3.90 -11.65 5.78
C GLU A 104 -3.79 -10.12 5.82
N THR A 105 -2.66 -9.59 6.29
CA THR A 105 -2.42 -8.14 6.31
C THR A 105 -2.33 -7.58 4.90
N ASN A 106 -1.69 -8.30 3.98
CA ASN A 106 -1.66 -7.95 2.56
C ASN A 106 -3.07 -7.94 1.96
N ASN A 107 -3.89 -8.95 2.25
CA ASN A 107 -5.26 -9.05 1.78
C ASN A 107 -6.15 -7.93 2.36
N ALA A 108 -5.96 -7.56 3.62
CA ALA A 108 -6.62 -6.40 4.23
C ALA A 108 -6.23 -5.09 3.54
N HIS A 109 -4.96 -4.91 3.19
CA HIS A 109 -4.50 -3.76 2.43
C HIS A 109 -5.11 -3.72 1.02
N GLU A 110 -5.14 -4.83 0.29
CA GLU A 110 -5.77 -4.89 -1.04
C GLU A 110 -7.26 -4.53 -0.98
N ARG A 111 -8.00 -5.04 0.02
CA ARG A 111 -9.41 -4.64 0.23
C ARG A 111 -9.56 -3.15 0.53
N ALA A 112 -8.69 -2.59 1.37
CA ALA A 112 -8.71 -1.15 1.67
C ALA A 112 -8.47 -0.29 0.43
N LEU A 113 -7.62 -0.76 -0.50
CA LEU A 113 -7.31 -0.05 -1.73
C LEU A 113 -8.46 -0.05 -2.72
N VAL A 114 -9.35 -1.05 -2.72
CA VAL A 114 -10.57 -1.05 -3.55
C VAL A 114 -11.42 0.19 -3.24
N THR A 115 -11.59 0.54 -1.97
CA THR A 115 -12.45 1.64 -1.54
C THR A 115 -11.72 2.98 -1.47
N MET A 116 -10.44 2.99 -1.07
CA MET A 116 -9.67 4.23 -0.80
C MET A 116 -8.38 4.36 -1.64
N HIS A 117 -8.41 3.94 -2.90
CA HIS A 117 -7.27 4.04 -3.82
C HIS A 117 -6.70 5.47 -3.99
N LYS A 118 -7.48 6.53 -3.72
CA LYS A 118 -7.02 7.93 -3.86
C LYS A 118 -6.15 8.43 -2.70
N MET A 119 -6.02 7.66 -1.61
CA MET A 119 -5.34 8.10 -0.40
C MET A 119 -3.86 7.69 -0.39
N PRO A 120 -2.89 8.64 -0.49
CA PRO A 120 -1.47 8.33 -0.60
C PRO A 120 -0.91 7.61 0.63
N ARG A 121 -1.40 7.94 1.84
CA ARG A 121 -0.90 7.34 3.08
C ARG A 121 -1.08 5.82 3.12
N ILE A 122 -2.22 5.31 2.62
CA ILE A 122 -2.50 3.87 2.60
C ILE A 122 -1.54 3.16 1.64
N TRP A 123 -1.29 3.76 0.48
CA TRP A 123 -0.31 3.25 -0.48
C TRP A 123 1.11 3.25 0.08
N LEU A 124 1.56 4.34 0.71
CA LEU A 124 2.89 4.42 1.30
C LEU A 124 3.09 3.35 2.37
N ASP A 125 2.11 3.19 3.27
CA ASP A 125 2.14 2.15 4.31
C ASP A 125 2.19 0.74 3.70
N TYR A 126 1.41 0.50 2.64
CA TYR A 126 1.37 -0.78 1.95
C TYR A 126 2.69 -1.10 1.25
N LEU A 127 3.25 -0.14 0.53
CA LEU A 127 4.52 -0.27 -0.18
C LEU A 127 5.67 -0.53 0.79
N LEU A 128 5.73 0.22 1.90
CA LEU A 128 6.72 -0.02 2.96
C LEU A 128 6.59 -1.43 3.56
N PHE A 129 5.36 -1.91 3.76
CA PHE A 129 5.11 -3.25 4.27
C PHE A 129 5.56 -4.33 3.28
N LEU A 130 5.25 -4.20 1.99
CA LEU A 130 5.72 -5.13 0.96
C LEU A 130 7.26 -5.14 0.83
N MET A 131 7.88 -3.97 0.94
CA MET A 131 9.35 -3.87 0.94
C MET A 131 9.96 -4.63 2.12
N SER A 132 9.33 -4.60 3.30
CA SER A 132 9.80 -5.35 4.47
C SER A 132 9.70 -6.87 4.32
N GLN A 133 8.80 -7.35 3.45
CA GLN A 133 8.65 -8.78 3.15
C GLN A 133 9.66 -9.29 2.12
N GLY A 134 10.34 -8.40 1.38
CA GLY A 134 11.28 -8.80 0.33
C GLY A 134 10.62 -9.36 -0.94
N LEU A 135 9.30 -9.17 -1.12
CA LEU A 135 8.57 -9.65 -2.31
C LEU A 135 8.74 -8.67 -3.48
N ILE A 136 9.85 -8.78 -4.21
CA ILE A 136 10.28 -7.81 -5.22
C ILE A 136 9.24 -7.63 -6.34
N THR A 137 8.76 -8.71 -6.95
CA THR A 137 7.81 -8.67 -8.07
C THR A 137 6.49 -8.02 -7.65
N ARG A 138 5.92 -8.47 -6.52
CA ARG A 138 4.69 -7.92 -5.95
C ARG A 138 4.83 -6.44 -5.60
N THR A 139 5.97 -6.06 -5.01
CA THR A 139 6.29 -4.68 -4.66
C THR A 139 6.34 -3.79 -5.90
N ARG A 140 6.99 -4.24 -6.98
CA ARG A 140 7.05 -3.51 -8.26
C ARG A 140 5.66 -3.28 -8.84
N HIS A 141 4.83 -4.33 -8.91
CA HIS A 141 3.46 -4.19 -9.39
C HIS A 141 2.61 -3.28 -8.50
N ALA A 142 2.83 -3.27 -7.19
CA ALA A 142 2.17 -2.35 -6.27
C ALA A 142 2.59 -0.89 -6.50
N PHE A 143 3.87 -0.61 -6.74
CA PHE A 143 4.35 0.73 -7.12
C PHE A 143 3.70 1.22 -8.43
N ASP A 144 3.66 0.36 -9.45
CA ASP A 144 3.02 0.69 -10.73
C ASP A 144 1.52 0.98 -10.57
N ARG A 145 0.81 0.22 -9.72
CA ARG A 145 -0.60 0.48 -9.40
C ARG A 145 -0.77 1.78 -8.62
N ALA A 146 0.10 2.07 -7.67
CA ALA A 146 0.06 3.31 -6.89
C ALA A 146 0.19 4.54 -7.81
N LEU A 147 1.19 4.55 -8.71
CA LEU A 147 1.41 5.64 -9.66
C LEU A 147 0.23 5.84 -10.63
N LYS A 148 -0.52 4.78 -10.96
CA LYS A 148 -1.75 4.88 -11.77
C LYS A 148 -2.95 5.42 -10.98
N ALA A 149 -3.06 5.06 -9.71
CA ALA A 149 -4.21 5.39 -8.88
C ALA A 149 -4.17 6.81 -8.30
N LEU A 150 -2.96 7.36 -8.09
CA LEU A 150 -2.76 8.62 -7.37
C LEU A 150 -2.57 9.82 -8.31
N PRO A 151 -3.03 11.02 -7.90
CA PRO A 151 -2.74 12.26 -8.62
C PRO A 151 -1.24 12.55 -8.70
N ILE A 152 -0.82 13.22 -9.78
CA ILE A 152 0.59 13.51 -10.08
C ILE A 152 1.30 14.31 -8.96
N THR A 153 0.56 15.16 -8.25
CA THR A 153 1.04 15.96 -7.12
C THR A 153 1.54 15.13 -5.93
N GLN A 154 1.20 13.83 -5.88
CA GLN A 154 1.64 12.92 -4.82
C GLN A 154 2.68 11.91 -5.30
N HIS A 155 3.07 11.96 -6.59
CA HIS A 155 4.01 11.02 -7.17
C HIS A 155 5.40 11.16 -6.55
N ASP A 156 5.83 12.37 -6.16
CA ASP A 156 7.13 12.61 -5.51
C ASP A 156 7.37 11.71 -4.30
N ARG A 157 6.35 11.51 -3.46
CA ARG A 157 6.47 10.67 -2.25
C ARG A 157 6.63 9.20 -2.59
N ILE A 158 5.97 8.75 -3.65
CA ILE A 158 6.00 7.36 -4.12
C ILE A 158 7.32 7.10 -4.83
N TRP A 159 7.76 8.02 -5.69
CA TRP A 159 9.04 7.96 -6.39
C TRP A 159 10.19 7.92 -5.41
N ASN A 160 10.21 8.79 -4.40
CA ASN A 160 11.24 8.73 -3.35
C ASN A 160 11.35 7.36 -2.68
N LEU A 161 10.22 6.69 -2.44
CA LEU A 161 10.20 5.34 -1.90
C LEU A 161 10.63 4.29 -2.93
N TYR A 162 10.26 4.47 -4.20
CA TYR A 162 10.58 3.56 -5.29
C TYR A 162 12.06 3.62 -5.68
N LEU A 163 12.69 4.79 -5.62
CA LEU A 163 14.14 4.94 -5.78
C LEU A 163 14.89 4.25 -4.64
N ARG A 164 14.44 4.42 -3.38
CA ARG A 164 14.99 3.66 -2.24
C ARG A 164 14.83 2.14 -2.39
N PHE A 165 13.78 1.69 -3.08
CA PHE A 165 13.62 0.28 -3.44
C PHE A 165 14.66 -0.16 -4.47
N ALA A 166 14.84 0.63 -5.53
CA ALA A 166 15.82 0.37 -6.58
C ALA A 166 17.24 0.34 -6.01
N ASP A 167 17.61 1.30 -5.14
CA ASP A 167 18.93 1.37 -4.50
C ASP A 167 19.22 0.13 -3.65
N ARG A 168 18.23 -0.37 -2.90
CA ARG A 168 18.36 -1.60 -2.09
C ARG A 168 18.51 -2.87 -2.90
N HIS A 169 17.87 -2.95 -4.07
CA HIS A 169 17.83 -4.16 -4.90
C HIS A 169 18.72 -4.07 -6.14
N GLY A 170 19.43 -2.96 -6.33
CA GLY A 170 20.20 -2.65 -7.53
C GLY A 170 21.11 -3.79 -7.93
N HIS A 171 21.93 -4.32 -7.00
CA HIS A 171 22.89 -5.39 -7.27
C HIS A 171 22.28 -6.69 -7.86
N LYS A 172 21.01 -7.01 -7.59
CA LYS A 172 20.41 -8.28 -8.06
C LYS A 172 19.60 -8.11 -9.34
N ILE A 173 19.13 -6.90 -9.67
CA ILE A 173 18.16 -6.68 -10.75
C ILE A 173 18.44 -5.36 -11.49
N ASN A 174 19.66 -5.25 -12.02
CA ASN A 174 20.18 -4.06 -12.70
C ASN A 174 19.21 -3.53 -13.76
N GLU A 175 18.73 -4.37 -14.69
CA GLU A 175 17.91 -3.90 -15.81
C GLU A 175 16.56 -3.31 -15.36
N THR A 176 15.89 -3.93 -14.39
CA THR A 176 14.60 -3.40 -13.92
C THR A 176 14.79 -2.10 -13.14
N CYS A 177 15.87 -1.97 -12.37
CA CYS A 177 16.17 -0.74 -11.64
C CYS A 177 16.48 0.40 -12.61
N VAL A 178 17.27 0.14 -13.65
CA VAL A 178 17.53 1.10 -14.73
C VAL A 178 16.23 1.55 -15.40
N ARG A 179 15.31 0.63 -15.70
CA ARG A 179 13.99 0.98 -16.26
C ARG A 179 13.15 1.88 -15.35
N ILE A 180 13.22 1.65 -14.03
CA ILE A 180 12.53 2.48 -13.04
C ILE A 180 13.09 3.90 -13.06
N TYR A 181 14.42 4.01 -13.00
CA TYR A 181 15.10 5.30 -13.07
C TYR A 181 14.85 6.04 -14.40
N ARG A 182 14.89 5.35 -15.55
CA ARG A 182 14.54 5.96 -16.85
C ARG A 182 13.12 6.54 -16.86
N ARG A 183 12.18 5.92 -16.15
CA ARG A 183 10.82 6.45 -16.00
C ARG A 183 10.77 7.63 -15.05
N TYR A 184 11.61 7.63 -14.00
CA TYR A 184 11.72 8.75 -13.06
C TYR A 184 12.29 10.01 -13.72
N VAL A 185 13.35 9.88 -14.53
CA VAL A 185 13.96 11.01 -15.26
C VAL A 185 12.95 11.69 -16.20
N LYS A 186 12.04 10.93 -16.81
CA LYS A 186 10.94 11.49 -17.62
C LYS A 186 9.93 12.30 -16.80
N PHE A 187 9.81 12.02 -15.50
CA PHE A 187 8.90 12.71 -14.59
C PHE A 187 9.55 13.96 -13.99
N ALA A 188 10.80 13.85 -13.54
CA ALA A 188 11.58 14.94 -13.00
C ALA A 188 12.94 14.96 -13.70
N PRO A 189 13.10 15.75 -14.79
CA PRO A 189 14.38 15.86 -15.48
C PRO A 189 15.44 16.47 -14.56
N ASP A 190 15.06 17.36 -13.64
CA ASP A 190 15.93 18.06 -12.68
C ASP A 190 16.80 17.12 -11.82
N ASP A 191 16.31 15.91 -11.50
CA ASP A 191 17.00 14.96 -10.62
C ASP A 191 17.87 13.93 -11.39
N MET A 192 18.35 14.27 -12.59
CA MET A 192 19.09 13.33 -13.43
C MET A 192 20.43 12.90 -12.83
N GLU A 193 21.07 13.75 -12.02
CA GLU A 193 22.33 13.43 -11.33
C GLU A 193 22.22 12.19 -10.44
N ARG A 194 21.08 12.01 -9.78
CA ARG A 194 20.85 10.83 -8.92
C ARG A 194 20.83 9.55 -9.75
N PHE A 195 20.33 9.60 -10.98
CA PHE A 195 20.35 8.47 -11.89
C PHE A 195 21.77 8.14 -12.36
N VAL A 196 22.57 9.15 -12.71
CA VAL A 196 23.98 8.98 -13.10
C VAL A 196 24.78 8.35 -11.95
N ASN A 197 24.62 8.85 -10.73
CA ASN A 197 25.27 8.29 -9.54
C ASN A 197 24.90 6.82 -9.30
N PHE A 198 23.63 6.47 -9.48
CA PHE A 198 23.17 5.08 -9.41
C PHE A 198 23.83 4.19 -10.47
N LEU A 199 23.91 4.65 -11.73
CA LEU A 199 24.54 3.88 -12.80
C LEU A 199 26.04 3.64 -12.57
N ILE A 200 26.75 4.65 -12.06
CA ILE A 200 28.17 4.55 -11.70
C ILE A 200 28.35 3.53 -10.57
N GLN A 201 27.54 3.60 -9.51
CA GLN A 201 27.60 2.66 -8.39
C GLN A 201 27.36 1.20 -8.80
N HIS A 202 26.51 0.97 -9.80
CA HIS A 202 26.19 -0.36 -10.31
C HIS A 202 27.05 -0.82 -11.50
N GLY A 203 28.08 -0.06 -11.88
CA GLY A 203 29.08 -0.47 -12.87
C GLY A 203 28.69 -0.29 -14.33
N ASN A 204 27.55 0.37 -14.62
CA ASN A 204 27.14 0.69 -15.99
C ASN A 204 27.67 2.07 -16.41
N ALA A 205 28.99 2.21 -16.45
CA ALA A 205 29.66 3.47 -16.79
C ALA A 205 29.34 3.96 -18.22
N ASN A 206 29.12 3.03 -19.16
CA ASN A 206 28.80 3.38 -20.55
C ASN A 206 27.45 4.09 -20.67
N GLU A 207 26.40 3.56 -20.02
CA GLU A 207 25.09 4.23 -20.02
C GLU A 207 25.16 5.55 -19.26
N ALA A 208 25.91 5.61 -18.15
CA ALA A 208 26.10 6.84 -17.40
C ALA A 208 26.74 7.95 -18.26
N ALA A 209 27.74 7.62 -19.07
CA ALA A 209 28.42 8.58 -19.96
C ALA A 209 27.47 9.14 -21.04
N VAL A 210 26.61 8.30 -21.63
CA VAL A 210 25.62 8.74 -22.61
C VAL A 210 24.62 9.70 -21.96
N VAL A 211 24.06 9.35 -20.80
CA VAL A 211 23.12 10.20 -20.07
C VAL A 211 23.77 11.52 -19.65
N LEU A 212 25.02 11.48 -19.17
CA LEU A 212 25.76 12.69 -18.81
C LEU A 212 25.99 13.59 -20.03
N SER A 213 26.29 13.01 -21.20
CA SER A 213 26.44 13.79 -22.44
C SER A 213 25.13 14.45 -22.88
N GLU A 214 23.99 13.80 -22.66
CA GLU A 214 22.67 14.40 -22.90
C GLU A 214 22.42 15.58 -21.96
N ILE A 215 22.78 15.46 -20.67
CA ILE A 215 22.65 16.57 -19.69
C ILE A 215 23.51 17.76 -20.09
N ILE A 216 24.77 17.53 -20.44
CA ILE A 216 25.71 18.61 -20.78
C ILE A 216 25.26 19.37 -22.04
N ASN A 217 24.59 18.68 -22.97
CA ASN A 217 24.08 19.30 -24.20
C ASN A 217 22.76 20.06 -24.01
N ASP A 218 22.09 19.93 -22.85
CA ASP A 218 20.82 20.61 -22.59
C ASP A 218 21.09 21.94 -21.85
N ASP A 219 21.16 23.03 -22.61
CA ASP A 219 21.41 24.39 -22.10
C ASP A 219 20.32 24.89 -21.11
N SER A 220 19.20 24.16 -20.98
CA SER A 220 18.09 24.48 -20.08
C SER A 220 18.17 23.80 -18.70
N PHE A 221 19.13 22.88 -18.51
CA PHE A 221 19.25 22.10 -17.29
C PHE A 221 19.85 22.92 -16.15
N MET A 222 19.05 23.24 -15.14
CA MET A 222 19.54 23.76 -13.86
C MET A 222 19.38 22.69 -12.78
N SER A 223 20.52 22.18 -12.31
CA SER A 223 20.58 21.27 -11.16
C SER A 223 20.03 21.95 -9.91
N ARG A 224 19.33 21.19 -9.05
CA ARG A 224 18.66 21.65 -7.83
C ARG A 224 19.43 21.33 -6.57
#